data_AF-A0AAJ7L836-F1
#
_entry.id   AF-A0AAJ7L836-F1
#
_cell.length_a   1.000
_cell.length_b   1.000
_cell.length_c   1.000
_cell.angle_alpha   90.00
_cell.angle_beta   90.00
_cell.angle_gamma   90.00
#
_symmetry.space_group_name_H-M   'P 1'
#
loop_
_entity.id
_entity.type
_entity.pdbx_description
1 polymer ?
#
loop_
_entity_poly.entity_id
_entity_poly.type
_entity_poly.pdbx_seq_one_letter_code
_entity_poly.pdbx_strand_id
1 'polypeptide(L)'
;MRKAGSALKIIFPKMLHLTCTAHAVHRLAEDVRLVSPTVDKLVSNGKKIFLKSASRVTTFREIAPGIPLPPQPVLTRWGTWIKAAVYYAEHFDSFASVVNTLDAAEAASIAATQQLLREDSVREQLAFIKANLGHLPQGIERLEKREVPLAESLEVFEGIMRVLDMIPNTAGERLRNKCKFVLSRNPDYERIRSIAQVLRGDSPDSSLEGFSPSELSAFKFAPITSVDVERSFSMLKYILDDRRHSFTFENLKMVLVIYCNQ
;
A
#
# COMPACT_ATOMS: atom_id res chain seq x y z
N MET A 1 -4.36 -3.68 17.52
CA MET A 1 -3.44 -2.60 17.94
C MET A 1 -4.09 -1.57 18.85
N ARG A 2 -5.16 -0.85 18.47
CA ARG A 2 -5.75 0.23 19.31
C ARG A 2 -6.05 -0.14 20.77
N LYS A 3 -6.76 -1.25 21.02
CA LYS A 3 -7.07 -1.72 22.39
C LYS A 3 -5.80 -2.01 23.20
N ALA A 4 -4.81 -2.65 22.57
CA ALA A 4 -3.52 -2.93 23.20
C ALA A 4 -2.76 -1.63 23.50
N GLY A 5 -2.76 -0.66 22.57
CA GLY A 5 -2.19 0.67 22.78
C GLY A 5 -2.83 1.39 23.97
N SER A 6 -4.16 1.35 24.09
CA SER A 6 -4.87 1.92 25.25
C SER A 6 -4.49 1.25 26.57
N ALA A 7 -4.34 -0.08 26.60
CA ALA A 7 -3.92 -0.80 27.80
C ALA A 7 -2.46 -0.49 28.17
N LEU A 8 -1.55 -0.44 27.18
CA LEU A 8 -0.14 -0.13 27.40
C LEU A 8 0.07 1.31 27.89
N LYS A 9 -0.79 2.25 27.50
CA LYS A 9 -0.72 3.65 27.94
C LYS A 9 -0.95 3.81 29.45
N ILE A 10 -1.57 2.83 30.12
CA ILE A 10 -1.69 2.80 31.58
C ILE A 10 -0.31 2.62 32.24
N ILE A 11 0.53 1.77 31.65
CA ILE A 11 1.88 1.44 32.15
C ILE A 11 2.90 2.46 31.62
N PHE A 12 2.70 2.94 30.41
CA PHE A 12 3.56 3.91 29.72
C PHE A 12 2.75 5.17 29.39
N PRO A 13 2.52 6.07 30.38
CA PRO A 13 1.62 7.22 30.23
C PRO A 13 2.02 8.20 29.12
N LYS A 14 3.32 8.25 28.78
CA LYS A 14 3.87 9.07 27.69
C LYS A 14 3.89 8.38 26.32
N MET A 15 3.44 7.13 26.23
CA MET A 15 3.33 6.40 24.96
C MET A 15 2.26 7.04 24.08
N LEU A 16 2.62 7.33 22.84
CA LEU A 16 1.69 7.74 21.79
C LEU A 16 1.46 6.55 20.86
N HIS A 17 0.20 6.25 20.57
CA HIS A 17 -0.16 5.13 19.69
C HIS A 17 -0.68 5.62 18.35
N LEU A 18 -0.07 5.13 17.28
CA LEU A 18 -0.50 5.36 15.91
C LEU A 18 -0.60 4.03 15.14
N THR A 19 -1.65 3.89 14.34
CA THR A 19 -1.82 2.75 13.41
C THR A 19 -0.98 2.99 12.16
N CYS A 20 -0.36 1.94 11.63
CA CYS A 20 0.51 2.00 10.45
C CYS A 20 -0.02 2.92 9.32
N THR A 21 0.70 4.01 9.02
CA THR A 21 0.33 4.93 7.94
C THR A 21 0.52 4.31 6.55
N ALA A 22 1.50 3.44 6.35
CA ALA A 22 1.64 2.71 5.08
C ALA A 22 0.43 1.79 4.83
N HIS A 23 -0.07 1.11 5.87
CA HIS A 23 -1.31 0.34 5.80
C HIS A 23 -2.53 1.26 5.56
N ALA A 24 -2.58 2.45 6.19
CA ALA A 24 -3.60 3.44 5.90
C ALA A 24 -3.69 3.79 4.41
N VAL A 25 -2.54 4.09 3.79
CA VAL A 25 -2.44 4.40 2.35
C VAL A 25 -2.81 3.18 1.51
N HIS A 26 -2.41 1.96 1.90
CA HIS A 26 -2.83 0.75 1.20
C HIS A 26 -4.36 0.56 1.22
N ARG A 27 -5.03 0.83 2.34
CA ARG A 27 -6.50 0.76 2.44
C ARG A 27 -7.20 1.79 1.56
N LEU A 28 -6.56 2.93 1.30
CA LEU A 28 -7.04 3.91 0.33
C LEU A 28 -6.91 3.36 -1.10
N ALA A 29 -5.77 2.75 -1.44
CA ALA A 29 -5.59 2.09 -2.73
C ALA A 29 -6.62 0.96 -2.98
N GLU A 30 -7.03 0.21 -1.96
CA GLU A 30 -8.13 -0.76 -2.09
C GLU A 30 -9.48 -0.10 -2.40
N ASP A 31 -9.78 1.06 -1.82
CA ASP A 31 -11.01 1.80 -2.15
C ASP A 31 -10.98 2.30 -3.61
N VAL A 32 -9.81 2.68 -4.14
CA VAL A 32 -9.63 3.03 -5.56
C VAL A 32 -10.00 1.85 -6.46
N ARG A 33 -9.53 0.65 -6.13
CA ARG A 33 -9.88 -0.57 -6.85
C ARG A 33 -11.39 -0.81 -6.85
N LEU A 34 -12.03 -0.63 -5.70
CA LEU A 34 -13.48 -0.83 -5.57
C LEU A 34 -14.33 0.19 -6.33
N VAL A 35 -13.83 1.40 -6.59
CA VAL A 35 -14.51 2.39 -7.46
C VAL A 35 -14.19 2.22 -8.94
N SER A 36 -13.26 1.31 -9.30
CA SER A 36 -12.80 1.10 -10.68
C SER A 36 -13.05 -0.34 -11.14
N PRO A 37 -14.30 -0.85 -11.13
CA PRO A 37 -14.58 -2.27 -11.36
C PRO A 37 -14.21 -2.76 -12.77
N THR A 38 -14.27 -1.91 -13.79
CA THR A 38 -13.86 -2.28 -15.16
C THR A 38 -12.34 -2.42 -15.27
N VAL A 39 -11.59 -1.50 -14.66
CA VAL A 39 -10.12 -1.62 -14.52
C VAL A 39 -9.75 -2.84 -13.68
N ASP A 40 -10.47 -3.13 -12.59
CA ASP A 40 -10.20 -4.33 -11.77
C ASP A 40 -10.39 -5.62 -12.58
N LYS A 41 -11.42 -5.70 -13.42
CA LYS A 41 -11.62 -6.80 -14.36
C LYS A 41 -10.51 -6.87 -15.40
N LEU A 42 -10.06 -5.74 -15.96
CA LEU A 42 -8.94 -5.68 -16.90
C LEU A 42 -7.67 -6.24 -16.25
N VAL A 43 -7.33 -5.77 -15.06
CA VAL A 43 -6.15 -6.22 -14.30
C VAL A 43 -6.22 -7.72 -14.00
N SER A 44 -7.39 -8.21 -13.59
CA SER A 44 -7.63 -9.63 -13.30
C SER A 44 -7.53 -10.52 -14.54
N ASN A 45 -8.04 -10.08 -15.69
CA ASN A 45 -8.06 -10.88 -16.92
C ASN A 45 -6.78 -10.77 -17.74
N GLY A 46 -6.18 -9.58 -17.86
CA GLY A 46 -5.01 -9.38 -18.73
C GLY A 46 -3.82 -10.25 -18.34
N LYS A 47 -3.63 -10.51 -17.04
CA LYS A 47 -2.62 -11.46 -16.57
C LYS A 47 -2.96 -12.92 -16.94
N LYS A 48 -4.24 -13.31 -16.84
CA LYS A 48 -4.67 -14.70 -17.14
C LYS A 48 -4.43 -15.09 -18.59
N ILE A 49 -4.43 -14.12 -19.51
CA ILE A 49 -4.12 -14.35 -20.93
C ILE A 49 -2.72 -14.93 -21.10
N PHE A 50 -1.71 -14.43 -20.39
CA PHE A 50 -0.32 -14.88 -20.60
C PHE A 50 0.09 -15.99 -19.63
N LEU A 51 -0.71 -16.24 -18.59
CA LEU A 51 -0.41 -17.24 -17.59
C LEU A 51 -0.39 -18.64 -18.21
N LYS A 52 0.75 -19.34 -18.08
CA LYS A 52 0.96 -20.72 -18.55
C LYS A 52 0.76 -20.92 -20.06
N SER A 53 1.00 -19.90 -20.89
CA SER A 53 0.99 -20.05 -22.35
C SER A 53 2.21 -19.40 -22.97
N ALA A 54 3.18 -20.24 -23.33
CA ALA A 54 4.41 -19.79 -23.99
C ALA A 54 4.12 -19.13 -25.34
N SER A 55 3.17 -19.66 -26.12
CA SER A 55 2.77 -19.10 -27.42
C SER A 55 2.29 -17.65 -27.28
N ARG A 56 1.34 -17.37 -26.38
CA ARG A 56 0.82 -16.02 -26.14
C ARG A 56 1.88 -15.07 -25.60
N VAL A 57 2.82 -15.56 -24.78
CA VAL A 57 3.97 -14.78 -24.33
C VAL A 57 4.91 -14.44 -25.49
N THR A 58 5.15 -15.38 -26.41
CA THR A 58 5.94 -15.13 -27.62
C THR A 58 5.27 -14.08 -28.49
N THR A 59 3.98 -14.23 -28.79
CA THR A 59 3.19 -13.23 -29.55
C THR A 59 3.26 -11.84 -28.90
N PHE A 60 3.14 -11.76 -27.58
CA PHE A 60 3.30 -10.49 -26.86
C PHE A 60 4.66 -9.85 -27.11
N ARG A 61 5.75 -10.63 -27.00
CA ARG A 61 7.12 -10.13 -27.19
C ARG A 61 7.42 -9.71 -28.63
N GLU A 62 6.79 -10.37 -29.61
CA GLU A 62 6.94 -10.05 -31.03
C GLU A 62 6.23 -8.73 -31.39
N ILE A 63 5.00 -8.53 -30.91
CA ILE A 63 4.17 -7.36 -31.23
C ILE A 63 4.54 -6.15 -30.35
N ALA A 64 4.93 -6.38 -29.09
CA ALA A 64 5.26 -5.35 -28.12
C ALA A 64 6.69 -5.54 -27.56
N PRO A 65 7.73 -5.45 -28.42
CA PRO A 65 9.10 -5.66 -27.99
C PRO A 65 9.53 -4.62 -26.95
N GLY A 66 10.20 -5.08 -25.89
CA GLY A 66 10.70 -4.22 -24.81
C GLY A 66 9.66 -3.85 -23.75
N ILE A 67 8.37 -4.14 -23.96
CA ILE A 67 7.33 -3.94 -22.94
C ILE A 67 7.32 -5.15 -22.00
N PRO A 68 7.36 -4.97 -20.67
CA PRO A 68 7.26 -6.09 -19.74
C PRO A 68 5.87 -6.73 -19.82
N LEU A 69 5.76 -8.03 -19.50
CA LEU A 69 4.45 -8.67 -19.41
C LEU A 69 3.57 -7.98 -18.34
N PRO A 70 2.24 -8.02 -18.48
CA PRO A 70 1.34 -7.43 -17.50
C PRO A 70 1.63 -7.93 -16.08
N PRO A 71 1.79 -7.01 -15.11
CA PRO A 71 2.17 -7.39 -13.75
C PRO A 71 1.05 -8.16 -13.07
N GLN A 72 1.42 -8.98 -12.09
CA GLN A 72 0.48 -9.65 -11.22
C GLN A 72 0.35 -8.88 -9.90
N PRO A 73 -0.82 -8.28 -9.61
CA PRO A 73 -1.11 -7.82 -8.27
C PRO A 73 -1.03 -8.97 -7.29
N VAL A 74 -0.39 -8.73 -6.16
CA VAL A 74 -0.30 -9.70 -5.06
C VAL A 74 -1.12 -9.11 -3.93
N LEU A 75 -2.19 -9.82 -3.53
CA LEU A 75 -3.12 -9.33 -2.51
C LEU A 75 -2.43 -8.96 -1.18
N THR A 76 -1.34 -9.65 -0.85
CA THR A 76 -0.56 -9.41 0.37
C THR A 76 0.53 -8.34 0.21
N ARG A 77 0.78 -7.81 -0.99
CA ARG A 77 1.77 -6.76 -1.24
C ARG A 77 1.09 -5.43 -1.58
N TRP A 78 1.36 -4.44 -0.76
CA TRP A 78 0.73 -3.12 -0.84
C TRP A 78 1.07 -2.39 -2.13
N GLY A 79 0.08 -1.65 -2.66
CA GLY A 79 0.23 -0.83 -3.87
C GLY A 79 0.34 -1.59 -5.20
N THR A 80 0.41 -2.93 -5.20
CA THR A 80 0.63 -3.70 -6.43
C THR A 80 -0.50 -3.60 -7.45
N TRP A 81 -1.74 -3.42 -7.00
CA TRP A 81 -2.86 -3.19 -7.91
C TRP A 81 -2.76 -1.83 -8.64
N ILE A 82 -2.38 -0.76 -7.92
CA ILE A 82 -2.16 0.56 -8.53
C ILE A 82 -1.01 0.50 -9.54
N LYS A 83 0.10 -0.20 -9.21
CA LYS A 83 1.19 -0.43 -10.18
C LYS A 83 0.70 -1.13 -11.44
N ALA A 84 -0.21 -2.10 -11.32
CA ALA A 84 -0.80 -2.77 -12.47
C ALA A 84 -1.68 -1.83 -13.29
N ALA A 85 -2.53 -1.03 -12.66
CA ALA A 85 -3.33 -0.02 -13.36
C ALA A 85 -2.44 1.00 -14.10
N VAL A 86 -1.35 1.46 -13.48
CA VAL A 86 -0.37 2.35 -14.13
C VAL A 86 0.27 1.70 -15.35
N TYR A 87 0.68 0.43 -15.25
CA TYR A 87 1.19 -0.33 -16.39
C TYR A 87 0.20 -0.34 -17.56
N TYR A 88 -1.09 -0.63 -17.31
CA TYR A 88 -2.09 -0.62 -18.38
C TYR A 88 -2.33 0.77 -18.95
N ALA A 89 -2.25 1.82 -18.13
CA ALA A 89 -2.34 3.19 -18.60
C ALA A 89 -1.12 3.61 -19.46
N GLU A 90 0.06 3.04 -19.21
CA GLU A 90 1.29 3.30 -19.97
C GLU A 90 1.37 2.53 -21.28
N HIS A 91 0.81 1.33 -21.31
CA HIS A 91 0.98 0.40 -22.43
C HIS A 91 -0.35 0.01 -23.08
N PHE A 92 -1.39 0.83 -22.91
CA PHE A 92 -2.76 0.50 -23.32
C PHE A 92 -2.84 0.04 -24.77
N ASP A 93 -2.31 0.84 -25.70
CA ASP A 93 -2.43 0.59 -27.14
C ASP A 93 -1.63 -0.64 -27.58
N SER A 94 -0.39 -0.78 -27.08
CA SER A 94 0.44 -1.96 -27.38
C SER A 94 -0.17 -3.23 -26.81
N PHE A 95 -0.69 -3.18 -25.57
CA PHE A 95 -1.39 -4.30 -24.96
C PHE A 95 -2.66 -4.65 -25.75
N ALA A 96 -3.44 -3.64 -26.17
CA ALA A 96 -4.64 -3.84 -26.95
C ALA A 96 -4.35 -4.45 -28.32
N SER A 97 -3.27 -4.01 -28.99
CA SER A 97 -2.80 -4.58 -30.24
C SER A 97 -2.54 -6.08 -30.09
N VAL A 98 -1.76 -6.49 -29.08
CA VAL A 98 -1.50 -7.92 -28.79
C VAL A 98 -2.78 -8.69 -28.54
N VAL A 99 -3.64 -8.21 -27.63
CA VAL A 99 -4.83 -8.97 -27.20
C VAL A 99 -5.84 -9.13 -28.34
N ASN A 100 -5.91 -8.17 -29.26
CA ASN A 100 -6.80 -8.24 -30.42
C ASN A 100 -6.31 -9.19 -31.52
N THR A 101 -5.05 -9.65 -31.51
CA THR A 101 -4.60 -10.72 -32.43
C THR A 101 -4.92 -12.12 -31.93
N LEU A 102 -5.32 -12.26 -30.66
CA LEU A 102 -5.61 -13.56 -30.06
C LEU A 102 -7.05 -13.99 -30.35
N ASP A 103 -7.28 -15.30 -30.49
CA ASP A 103 -8.61 -15.85 -30.70
C ASP A 103 -9.41 -15.83 -29.38
N ALA A 104 -10.57 -15.18 -29.41
CA ALA A 104 -11.50 -15.07 -28.29
C ALA A 104 -11.98 -16.44 -27.80
N ALA A 105 -12.02 -17.46 -28.66
CA ALA A 105 -12.45 -18.81 -28.31
C ALA A 105 -11.42 -19.59 -27.47
N GLU A 106 -10.13 -19.22 -27.51
CA GLU A 106 -9.07 -19.95 -26.81
C GLU A 106 -9.14 -19.80 -25.27
N ALA A 107 -9.68 -18.68 -24.78
CA ALA A 107 -9.89 -18.47 -23.35
C ALA A 107 -10.90 -17.37 -23.06
N ALA A 108 -11.77 -17.59 -22.08
CA ALA A 108 -12.74 -16.59 -21.61
C ALA A 108 -12.08 -15.26 -21.19
N SER A 109 -10.84 -15.29 -20.68
CA SER A 109 -10.11 -14.07 -20.33
C SER A 109 -9.69 -13.24 -21.55
N ILE A 110 -9.50 -13.85 -22.72
CA ILE A 110 -9.20 -13.14 -23.97
C ILE A 110 -10.46 -12.39 -24.40
N ALA A 111 -11.58 -13.09 -24.58
CA ALA A 111 -12.85 -12.49 -24.97
C ALA A 111 -13.27 -11.34 -24.03
N ALA A 112 -13.19 -11.56 -22.72
CA ALA A 112 -13.51 -10.53 -21.73
C ALA A 112 -12.58 -9.31 -21.81
N THR A 113 -11.28 -9.51 -22.06
CA THR A 113 -10.33 -8.41 -22.17
C THR A 113 -10.53 -7.63 -23.47
N GLN A 114 -10.77 -8.31 -24.60
CA GLN A 114 -11.08 -7.65 -25.88
C GLN A 114 -12.32 -6.76 -25.77
N GLN A 115 -13.35 -7.20 -25.05
CA GLN A 115 -14.53 -6.37 -24.77
C GLN A 115 -14.17 -5.13 -23.94
N LEU A 116 -13.45 -5.32 -22.82
CA LEU A 116 -13.04 -4.23 -21.93
C LEU A 116 -12.18 -3.17 -22.65
N LEU A 117 -11.29 -3.60 -23.56
CA LEU A 117 -10.42 -2.69 -24.32
C LEU A 117 -11.18 -1.80 -25.31
N ARG A 118 -12.46 -2.10 -25.61
CA ARG A 118 -13.34 -1.28 -26.45
C ARG A 118 -14.16 -0.28 -25.63
N GLU A 119 -14.21 -0.42 -24.31
CA GLU A 119 -14.95 0.48 -23.43
C GLU A 119 -14.15 1.76 -23.16
N ASP A 120 -14.67 2.92 -23.56
CA ASP A 120 -14.02 4.22 -23.29
C ASP A 120 -13.82 4.47 -21.80
N SER A 121 -14.75 3.96 -20.97
CA SER A 121 -14.66 4.03 -19.50
C SER A 121 -13.36 3.46 -18.94
N VAL A 122 -12.76 2.44 -19.59
CA VAL A 122 -11.49 1.85 -19.15
C VAL A 122 -10.35 2.83 -19.39
N ARG A 123 -10.29 3.47 -20.55
CA ARG A 123 -9.25 4.49 -20.85
C ARG A 123 -9.37 5.67 -19.90
N GLU A 124 -10.59 6.16 -19.68
CA GLU A 124 -10.88 7.27 -18.77
C GLU A 124 -10.46 6.96 -17.33
N GLN A 125 -10.82 5.78 -16.82
CA GLN A 125 -10.44 5.35 -15.46
C GLN A 125 -8.93 5.14 -15.32
N LEU A 126 -8.27 4.51 -16.31
CA LEU A 126 -6.82 4.32 -16.31
C LEU A 126 -6.08 5.67 -16.30
N ALA A 127 -6.53 6.63 -17.11
CA ALA A 127 -5.98 7.99 -17.13
C ALA A 127 -6.15 8.67 -15.77
N PHE A 128 -7.35 8.60 -15.18
CA PHE A 128 -7.61 9.12 -13.85
C PHE A 128 -6.69 8.51 -12.77
N ILE A 129 -6.57 7.17 -12.75
CA ILE A 129 -5.72 6.46 -11.77
C ILE A 129 -4.26 6.85 -11.94
N LYS A 130 -3.74 6.85 -13.18
CA LYS A 130 -2.34 7.20 -13.43
C LYS A 130 -2.04 8.64 -13.00
N ALA A 131 -2.88 9.59 -13.40
CA ALA A 131 -2.67 11.02 -13.13
C ALA A 131 -2.75 11.35 -11.64
N ASN A 132 -3.73 10.79 -10.92
CA ASN A 132 -4.02 11.22 -9.55
C ASN A 132 -3.48 10.27 -8.47
N LEU A 133 -3.25 9.00 -8.80
CA LEU A 133 -3.03 7.94 -7.82
C LEU A 133 -1.78 7.11 -8.12
N GLY A 134 -1.11 7.33 -9.26
CA GLY A 134 0.09 6.58 -9.66
C GLY A 134 1.27 6.75 -8.70
N HIS A 135 1.29 7.80 -7.88
CA HIS A 135 2.32 8.06 -6.88
C HIS A 135 2.13 7.27 -5.57
N LEU A 136 0.95 6.67 -5.33
CA LEU A 136 0.65 5.97 -4.08
C LEU A 136 1.64 4.83 -3.78
N PRO A 137 2.03 3.96 -4.74
CA PRO A 137 2.97 2.88 -4.44
C PRO A 137 4.35 3.39 -4.00
N GLN A 138 4.86 4.47 -4.60
CA GLN A 138 6.12 5.08 -4.20
C GLN A 138 6.00 5.71 -2.80
N GLY A 139 4.86 6.33 -2.49
CA GLY A 139 4.58 6.84 -1.15
C GLY A 139 4.58 5.74 -0.09
N ILE A 140 3.96 4.59 -0.38
CA ILE A 140 3.99 3.41 0.49
C ILE A 140 5.43 2.94 0.69
N GLU A 141 6.20 2.75 -0.38
CA GLU A 141 7.61 2.32 -0.30
C GLU A 141 8.47 3.27 0.55
N ARG A 142 8.25 4.58 0.46
CA ARG A 142 8.94 5.56 1.31
C ARG A 142 8.54 5.43 2.78
N LEU A 143 7.27 5.19 3.07
CA LEU A 143 6.78 4.96 4.45
C LEU A 143 7.28 3.63 5.04
N GLU A 144 7.58 2.63 4.19
CA GLU A 144 8.14 1.34 4.61
C GLU A 144 9.63 1.38 4.95
N LYS A 145 10.34 2.47 4.62
CA LYS A 145 11.77 2.59 4.93
C LYS A 145 12.02 2.70 6.44
N ARG A 146 13.09 2.05 6.88
CA ARG A 146 13.57 2.12 8.27
C ARG A 146 14.45 3.35 8.48
N GLU A 147 14.58 3.75 9.74
CA GLU A 147 15.51 4.82 10.18
C GLU A 147 15.25 6.19 9.52
N VAL A 148 14.04 6.40 8.99
CA VAL A 148 13.61 7.69 8.46
C VAL A 148 13.15 8.58 9.61
N PRO A 149 13.55 9.87 9.66
CA PRO A 149 13.06 10.79 10.66
C PRO A 149 11.53 10.90 10.67
N LEU A 150 10.94 11.09 11.86
CA LEU A 150 9.49 11.26 12.04
C LEU A 150 8.93 12.37 11.15
N ALA A 151 9.63 13.51 11.12
CA ALA A 151 9.29 14.67 10.32
C ALA A 151 9.17 14.35 8.82
N GLU A 152 10.13 13.60 8.26
CA GLU A 152 10.13 13.22 6.85
C GLU A 152 9.03 12.19 6.55
N SER A 153 8.86 11.20 7.43
CA SER A 153 7.83 10.17 7.27
C SER A 153 6.42 10.79 7.26
N LEU A 154 6.15 11.76 8.15
CA LEU A 154 4.89 12.48 8.17
C LEU A 154 4.69 13.33 6.93
N GLU A 155 5.74 13.98 6.42
CA GLU A 155 5.64 14.76 5.19
C GLU A 155 5.18 13.91 4.01
N VAL A 156 5.69 12.67 3.88
CA VAL A 156 5.24 11.71 2.87
C VAL A 156 3.76 11.40 3.05
N PHE A 157 3.35 11.05 4.27
CA PHE A 157 1.97 10.67 4.55
C PHE A 157 1.00 11.84 4.30
N GLU A 158 1.31 13.02 4.82
CA GLU A 158 0.49 14.24 4.65
C GLU A 158 0.48 14.73 3.20
N GLY A 159 1.59 14.55 2.46
CA GLY A 159 1.64 14.83 1.04
C GLY A 159 0.65 13.97 0.25
N ILE A 160 0.59 12.67 0.55
CA ILE A 160 -0.41 11.76 -0.06
C ILE A 160 -1.83 12.19 0.32
N MET A 161 -2.09 12.46 1.60
CA MET A 161 -3.42 12.90 2.04
C MET A 161 -3.87 14.18 1.32
N ARG A 162 -2.97 15.16 1.15
CA ARG A 162 -3.25 16.41 0.42
C ARG A 162 -3.63 16.16 -1.04
N VAL A 163 -2.89 15.31 -1.75
CA VAL A 163 -3.22 14.97 -3.16
C VAL A 163 -4.60 14.32 -3.25
N LEU A 164 -4.91 13.38 -2.35
CA LEU A 164 -6.22 12.73 -2.31
C LEU A 164 -7.36 13.68 -1.98
N ASP A 165 -7.12 14.69 -1.14
CA ASP A 165 -8.11 15.69 -0.76
C ASP A 165 -8.52 16.59 -1.92
N MET A 166 -7.59 16.89 -2.83
CA MET A 166 -7.80 17.77 -3.99
C MET A 166 -8.61 17.13 -5.14
N ILE A 167 -8.95 15.83 -5.08
CA ILE A 167 -9.66 15.15 -6.17
C ILE A 167 -11.15 15.57 -6.18
N PRO A 168 -11.66 16.33 -7.16
CA PRO A 168 -12.97 16.98 -7.04
C PRO A 168 -14.17 16.05 -7.25
N ASN A 169 -13.98 14.88 -7.87
CA ASN A 169 -15.07 13.99 -8.27
C ASN A 169 -15.61 13.11 -7.12
N THR A 170 -16.67 12.35 -7.40
CA THR A 170 -17.31 11.42 -6.45
C THR A 170 -16.34 10.35 -5.92
N ALA A 171 -15.41 9.88 -6.76
CA ALA A 171 -14.34 8.99 -6.31
C ALA A 171 -13.43 9.69 -5.28
N GLY A 172 -13.07 10.95 -5.52
CA GLY A 172 -12.33 11.80 -4.59
C GLY A 172 -13.07 12.03 -3.28
N GLU A 173 -14.39 12.23 -3.31
CA GLU A 173 -15.19 12.33 -2.09
C GLU A 173 -15.12 11.05 -1.25
N ARG A 174 -15.23 9.88 -1.87
CA ARG A 174 -15.07 8.59 -1.18
C ARG A 174 -13.67 8.45 -0.57
N LEU A 175 -12.63 8.84 -1.30
CA LEU A 175 -11.24 8.79 -0.82
C LEU A 175 -11.01 9.77 0.33
N ARG A 176 -11.54 11.00 0.27
CA ARG A 176 -11.53 11.97 1.37
C ARG A 176 -12.19 11.43 2.62
N ASN A 177 -13.39 10.86 2.49
CA ASN A 177 -14.11 10.26 3.60
C ASN A 177 -13.31 9.10 4.21
N LYS A 178 -12.63 8.31 3.38
CA LYS A 178 -11.72 7.26 3.85
C LYS A 178 -10.47 7.82 4.54
N CYS A 179 -9.87 8.90 4.05
CA CYS A 179 -8.75 9.58 4.71
C CYS A 179 -9.15 10.06 6.11
N LYS A 180 -10.27 10.78 6.21
CA LYS A 180 -10.87 11.24 7.48
C LYS A 180 -11.13 10.06 8.42
N PHE A 181 -11.70 8.98 7.91
CA PHE A 181 -11.93 7.77 8.68
C PHE A 181 -10.63 7.20 9.25
N VAL A 182 -9.58 7.05 8.43
CA VAL A 182 -8.31 6.47 8.92
C VAL A 182 -7.64 7.39 9.95
N LEU A 183 -7.63 8.71 9.72
CA LEU A 183 -7.09 9.68 10.68
C LEU A 183 -7.87 9.66 12.01
N SER A 184 -9.21 9.61 11.98
CA SER A 184 -10.04 9.54 13.19
C SER A 184 -9.77 8.29 14.07
N ARG A 185 -9.14 7.25 13.52
CA ARG A 185 -8.73 6.07 14.29
C ARG A 185 -7.42 6.28 15.07
N ASN A 186 -6.76 7.41 14.88
CA ASN A 186 -5.46 7.75 15.46
C ASN A 186 -5.58 8.99 16.38
N PRO A 187 -6.05 8.83 17.63
CA PRO A 187 -6.26 9.95 18.53
C PRO A 187 -4.97 10.69 18.90
N ASP A 188 -3.81 10.02 18.85
CA ASP A 188 -2.51 10.63 19.14
C ASP A 188 -1.85 11.26 17.88
N TYR A 189 -2.51 11.24 16.70
CA TYR A 189 -1.94 11.75 15.44
C TYR A 189 -1.53 13.22 15.53
N GLU A 190 -2.44 14.10 15.99
CA GLU A 190 -2.17 15.54 16.07
C GLU A 190 -1.01 15.86 17.03
N ARG A 191 -0.88 15.06 18.10
CA ARG A 191 0.21 15.21 19.06
C ARG A 191 1.54 14.77 18.46
N ILE A 192 1.56 13.68 17.70
CA ILE A 192 2.74 13.22 16.95
C ILE A 192 3.14 14.26 15.89
N ARG A 193 2.17 14.83 15.17
CA ARG A 193 2.38 15.93 14.21
C ARG A 193 2.98 17.17 14.89
N SER A 194 2.47 17.56 16.05
CA SER A 194 3.01 18.67 16.84
C SER A 194 4.45 18.42 17.30
N ILE A 195 4.78 17.19 17.71
CA ILE A 195 6.16 16.80 18.03
C ILE A 195 7.05 16.94 16.79
N ALA A 196 6.58 16.51 15.62
CA ALA A 196 7.34 16.61 14.39
C ALA A 196 7.62 18.06 13.95
N GLN A 197 6.68 18.99 14.18
CA GLN A 197 6.88 20.43 13.97
C GLN A 197 8.03 20.95 14.84
N VAL A 198 8.00 20.67 16.15
CA VAL A 198 9.09 21.06 17.06
C VAL A 198 10.44 20.50 16.63
N LEU A 199 10.48 19.24 16.17
CA LEU A 199 11.70 18.61 15.68
C LEU A 199 12.26 19.23 14.38
N ARG A 200 11.43 19.95 13.61
CA ARG A 200 11.87 20.76 12.46
C ARG A 200 12.29 22.18 12.86
N GLY A 201 11.96 22.60 14.08
CA GLY A 201 12.13 23.97 14.56
C GLY A 201 10.89 24.85 14.39
N ASP A 202 9.75 24.28 14.02
CA ASP A 202 8.47 24.99 13.89
C ASP A 202 7.70 25.04 15.23
N SER A 203 6.79 26.00 15.35
CA SER A 203 5.83 26.05 16.48
C SER A 203 4.82 24.88 16.40
N PRO A 204 4.49 24.22 17.53
CA PRO A 204 3.53 23.13 17.53
C PRO A 204 2.09 23.64 17.40
N ASP A 205 1.24 22.88 16.70
CA ASP A 205 -0.19 23.17 16.58
C ASP A 205 -0.97 22.92 17.88
N SER A 206 -0.44 22.09 18.78
CA SER A 206 -1.09 21.69 20.04
C SER A 206 -0.12 21.63 21.22
N SER A 207 -0.64 21.75 22.44
CA SER A 207 0.18 21.68 23.67
C SER A 207 0.87 20.32 23.79
N LEU A 208 2.17 20.36 24.04
CA LEU A 208 3.02 19.19 24.29
C LEU A 208 3.36 19.04 25.79
N GLU A 209 2.53 19.61 26.67
CA GLU A 209 2.66 19.48 28.12
C GLU A 209 2.89 18.04 28.58
N GLY A 210 3.85 17.85 29.49
CA GLY A 210 4.24 16.54 30.01
C GLY A 210 5.42 15.89 29.28
N PHE A 211 5.93 16.49 28.19
CA PHE A 211 7.20 16.12 27.58
C PHE A 211 8.30 17.14 27.89
N SER A 212 9.46 16.65 28.30
CA SER A 212 10.70 17.44 28.38
C SER A 212 11.36 17.58 27.01
N PRO A 213 12.28 18.55 26.80
CA PRO A 213 13.02 18.68 25.55
C PRO A 213 13.77 17.40 25.14
N SER A 214 14.39 16.71 26.10
CA SER A 214 15.07 15.44 25.85
C SER A 214 14.10 14.36 25.38
N GLU A 215 12.91 14.26 25.98
CA GLU A 215 11.89 13.30 25.54
C GLU A 215 11.35 13.64 24.15
N LEU A 216 11.11 14.92 23.84
CA LEU A 216 10.72 15.34 22.49
C LEU A 216 11.78 14.96 21.46
N SER A 217 13.05 15.20 21.76
CA SER A 217 14.18 14.86 20.88
C SER A 217 14.28 13.35 20.61
N ALA A 218 13.84 12.51 21.55
CA ALA A 218 13.84 11.05 21.40
C ALA A 218 12.83 10.57 20.33
N PHE A 219 11.84 11.39 19.95
CA PHE A 219 10.92 11.08 18.85
C PHE A 219 11.52 11.28 17.46
N LYS A 220 12.78 11.74 17.34
CA LYS A 220 13.41 12.04 16.03
C LYS A 220 13.24 10.92 15.01
N PHE A 221 13.33 9.66 15.44
CA PHE A 221 13.17 8.46 14.60
C PHE A 221 11.97 7.60 15.01
N ALA A 222 10.97 8.18 15.67
CA ALA A 222 9.77 7.45 16.04
C ALA A 222 9.02 6.97 14.78
N PRO A 223 8.78 5.66 14.61
CA PRO A 223 8.15 5.15 13.41
C PRO A 223 6.65 5.46 13.42
N ILE A 224 6.12 5.86 12.26
CA ILE A 224 4.67 6.00 12.02
C ILE A 224 4.10 4.79 11.25
N THR A 225 4.94 3.79 10.99
CA THR A 225 4.54 2.53 10.37
C THR A 225 4.83 1.36 11.30
N SER A 226 4.07 0.29 11.16
CA SER A 226 4.32 -0.96 11.86
C SER A 226 4.66 -2.08 10.88
N VAL A 227 5.22 -1.75 9.72
CA VAL A 227 5.52 -2.71 8.63
C VAL A 227 6.45 -3.81 9.14
N ASP A 228 7.47 -3.45 9.91
CA ASP A 228 8.40 -4.42 10.49
C ASP A 228 7.73 -5.35 11.49
N VAL A 229 6.81 -4.83 12.30
CA VAL A 229 6.02 -5.61 13.25
C VAL A 229 5.01 -6.50 12.50
N GLU A 230 4.40 -6.01 11.43
CA GLU A 230 3.49 -6.80 10.61
C GLU A 230 4.22 -7.94 9.88
N ARG A 231 5.44 -7.69 9.40
CA ARG A 231 6.32 -8.73 8.84
C ARG A 231 6.76 -9.72 9.91
N SER A 232 7.01 -9.28 11.15
CA SER A 232 7.37 -10.19 12.24
C SER A 232 6.22 -11.10 12.68
N PHE A 233 4.95 -10.70 12.53
CA PHE A 233 3.83 -11.63 12.74
C PHE A 233 3.85 -12.82 11.77
N SER A 234 4.31 -12.64 10.53
CA SER A 234 4.50 -13.77 9.61
C SER A 234 5.59 -14.72 10.11
N MET A 235 6.62 -14.20 10.77
CA MET A 235 7.66 -15.02 11.41
C MET A 235 7.11 -15.76 12.64
N LEU A 236 6.33 -15.07 13.48
CA LEU A 236 5.67 -15.66 14.65
C LEU A 236 4.66 -16.74 14.27
N LYS A 237 4.03 -16.63 13.08
CA LYS A 237 3.13 -17.68 12.58
C LYS A 237 3.84 -19.03 12.43
N TYR A 238 5.13 -19.05 12.05
CA TYR A 238 5.90 -20.31 11.98
C TYR A 238 6.20 -20.92 13.36
N ILE A 239 6.20 -20.09 14.40
CA ILE A 239 6.38 -20.50 15.80
C ILE A 239 5.06 -21.00 16.40
N LEU A 240 3.95 -20.36 16.05
CA LEU A 240 2.61 -20.59 16.63
C LEU A 240 1.72 -21.50 15.76
N ASP A 241 2.26 -22.19 14.75
CA ASP A 241 1.51 -23.11 13.89
C ASP A 241 1.19 -24.39 14.65
N ASP A 242 -0.07 -24.85 14.58
CA ASP A 242 -0.54 -26.06 15.26
C ASP A 242 0.31 -27.29 14.90
N ARG A 243 0.95 -27.35 13.74
CA ARG A 243 1.81 -28.48 13.34
C ARG A 243 3.14 -28.55 14.11
N ARG A 244 3.45 -27.57 14.98
CA ARG A 244 4.67 -27.51 15.79
C ARG A 244 4.36 -27.79 17.27
N HIS A 245 4.13 -29.06 17.59
CA HIS A 245 3.70 -29.49 18.92
C HIS A 245 4.83 -29.67 19.97
N SER A 246 6.07 -29.24 19.71
CA SER A 246 7.21 -29.71 20.51
C SER A 246 8.39 -28.74 20.63
N PHE A 247 8.14 -27.43 20.61
CA PHE A 247 9.21 -26.49 20.93
C PHE A 247 9.60 -26.61 22.40
N THR A 248 10.85 -27.01 22.66
CA THR A 248 11.51 -26.70 23.92
C THR A 248 11.85 -25.20 23.94
N PHE A 249 12.04 -24.63 25.12
CA PHE A 249 12.44 -23.23 25.26
C PHE A 249 13.73 -22.92 24.49
N GLU A 250 14.69 -23.85 24.49
CA GLU A 250 15.96 -23.71 23.77
C GLU A 250 15.77 -23.70 22.24
N ASN A 251 14.94 -24.61 21.71
CA ASN A 251 14.64 -24.66 20.27
C ASN A 251 13.85 -23.43 19.82
N LEU A 252 12.92 -22.95 20.64
CA LEU A 252 12.17 -21.72 20.38
C LEU A 252 13.11 -20.51 20.29
N LYS A 253 14.07 -20.40 21.22
CA LYS A 253 15.08 -19.34 21.22
C LYS A 253 15.94 -19.38 19.95
N MET A 254 16.43 -20.56 19.55
CA MET A 254 17.20 -20.71 18.31
C MET A 254 16.41 -20.30 17.07
N VAL A 255 15.15 -20.72 16.98
CA VAL A 255 14.25 -20.36 15.87
C VAL A 255 14.02 -18.85 15.81
N LEU A 256 13.81 -18.21 16.95
CA LEU A 256 13.60 -16.76 17.04
C LEU A 256 14.86 -15.99 16.60
N VAL A 257 16.06 -16.46 17.00
CA VAL A 257 17.34 -15.89 16.56
C VAL A 257 17.54 -16.03 15.04
N ILE A 258 17.24 -17.19 14.46
CA ILE A 258 17.37 -17.42 13.00
C ILE A 258 16.45 -16.50 12.21
N TYR A 259 15.21 -16.28 12.68
CA TYR A 259 14.24 -15.44 11.97
C TYR A 259 14.47 -13.94 12.19
N CYS A 260 14.92 -13.52 13.36
CA CYS A 260 15.18 -12.10 13.64
C CYS A 260 16.48 -11.56 13.01
N ASN A 261 17.37 -12.43 12.53
CA ASN A 261 18.65 -12.07 11.88
C ASN A 261 18.62 -12.18 10.34
N GLN A 262 17.44 -12.26 9.71
CA GLN A 262 17.24 -12.22 8.25
C GLN A 262 16.88 -10.81 7.77
#